data_AF-A0A970W6H7-F1
#
_entry.id   AF-A0A970W6H7-F1
#
_cell.length_a   1.000
_cell.length_b   1.000
_cell.length_c   1.000
_cell.angle_alpha   90.00
_cell.angle_beta   90.00
_cell.angle_gamma   90.00
#
_symmetry.space_group_name_H-M   'P 1'
#
loop_
_entity.id
_entity.type
_entity.pdbx_description
1 polymer ?
#
loop_
_entity_poly.entity_id
_entity_poly.type
_entity_poly.pdbx_seq_one_letter_code
_entity_poly.pdbx_strand_id
1 'polypeptide(L)' 'GPSRLMIGSDWPVCTLGAGYGETMGIVTDYIARLAPAEREAILGGTATRFYGLDSLSTRRPW' A
#
# COMPACT_ATOMS: atom_id res chain seq x y z
N GLY A 1 0.69 10.96 10.36
CA GLY A 1 0.14 9.70 10.90
C GLY A 1 -0.18 8.75 9.76
N PRO A 2 -0.54 7.49 10.07
CA PRO A 2 -0.75 6.43 9.08
C PRO A 2 -1.71 6.77 7.94
N SER A 3 -2.69 7.64 8.16
CA SER A 3 -3.65 8.12 7.16
C SER A 3 -3.07 8.95 6.00
N ARG A 4 -1.77 9.22 6.01
CA ARG A 4 -1.01 9.94 4.96
C ARG A 4 0.20 9.14 4.44
N LEU A 5 0.27 7.85 4.75
CA LEU A 5 1.31 6.94 4.27
C LEU A 5 0.69 5.84 3.41
N MET A 6 1.39 5.41 2.37
CA MET A 6 1.00 4.28 1.53
C MET A 6 2.26 3.47 1.19
N ILE A 7 2.12 2.15 1.15
CA ILE A 7 3.19 1.25 0.74
C ILE A 7 3.40 1.31 -0.79
N GLY A 8 4.65 1.16 -1.22
CA GLY A 8 5.01 1.04 -2.63
C GLY A 8 6.36 0.33 -2.78
N SER A 9 6.43 -0.65 -3.68
CA SER A 9 7.63 -1.47 -3.88
C SER A 9 8.66 -0.83 -4.80
N ASP A 10 8.26 0.14 -5.62
CA ASP A 10 9.08 0.67 -6.72
C ASP A 10 9.58 -0.42 -7.70
N TRP A 11 8.79 -1.49 -7.90
CA TRP A 11 9.15 -2.54 -8.87
C TRP A 11 9.10 -2.00 -10.32
N PRO A 12 10.08 -2.31 -11.18
CA PRO A 12 11.20 -3.24 -10.98
C PRO A 12 12.46 -2.63 -10.36
N VAL A 13 12.52 -1.32 -10.11
CA VAL A 13 13.72 -0.62 -9.62
C VAL A 13 14.23 -1.19 -8.29
N CYS A 14 13.34 -1.59 -7.38
CA CYS A 14 13.76 -2.22 -6.11
C CYS A 14 14.64 -3.46 -6.29
N THR A 15 14.53 -4.18 -7.41
CA THR A 15 15.34 -5.37 -7.71
C THR A 15 16.83 -5.09 -7.85
N LEU A 16 17.24 -3.82 -7.97
CA LEU A 16 18.64 -3.41 -7.91
C LEU A 16 19.23 -3.52 -6.50
N GLY A 17 18.39 -3.50 -5.46
CA GLY A 17 18.81 -3.57 -4.05
C GLY A 17 18.34 -4.83 -3.32
N ALA A 18 17.11 -5.30 -3.57
CA ALA A 18 16.52 -6.50 -2.96
C ALA A 18 15.36 -7.05 -3.81
N GLY A 19 14.95 -8.29 -3.59
CA GLY A 19 13.76 -8.83 -4.24
C GLY A 19 12.47 -8.10 -3.85
N TYR A 20 11.40 -8.26 -4.65
CA TYR A 20 10.08 -7.68 -4.32
C TYR A 20 9.58 -8.13 -2.95
N GLY A 21 9.69 -9.44 -2.66
CA GLY A 21 9.25 -10.01 -1.38
C GLY A 21 10.04 -9.46 -0.20
N GLU A 22 11.35 -9.29 -0.35
CA GLU A 22 12.21 -8.71 0.69
C GLU A 22 11.88 -7.23 0.92
N THR A 23 11.71 -6.46 -0.16
CA THR A 23 11.35 -5.02 -0.10
C THR A 23 10.01 -4.82 0.61
N MET A 24 8.99 -5.58 0.22
CA MET A 24 7.67 -5.51 0.84
C MET A 24 7.68 -6.03 2.27
N GLY A 25 8.47 -7.09 2.54
CA GLY A 25 8.66 -7.69 3.85
C GLY A 25 9.13 -6.69 4.90
N ILE A 26 10.10 -5.83 4.57
CA ILE A 26 10.59 -4.77 5.45
C ILE A 26 9.44 -3.88 5.95
N VAL A 27 8.52 -3.49 5.05
CA VAL A 27 7.40 -2.62 5.41
C VAL A 27 6.36 -3.39 6.22
N THR A 28 5.99 -4.60 5.79
CA THR A 28 4.96 -5.40 6.49
C THR A 28 5.38 -5.77 7.90
N ASP A 29 6.66 -6.10 8.11
CA ASP A 29 7.20 -6.44 9.42
C ASP A 29 7.23 -5.20 10.34
N TYR A 30 7.64 -4.05 9.80
CA TYR A 30 7.69 -2.81 10.56
C TYR A 30 6.30 -2.36 11.04
N ILE A 31 5.30 -2.42 10.16
CA ILE A 31 3.94 -1.98 10.50
C ILE A 31 3.17 -3.00 11.34
N ALA A 32 3.65 -4.25 11.48
CA ALA A 32 2.99 -5.29 12.27
C ALA A 32 2.67 -4.86 13.71
N ARG A 33 3.48 -3.97 14.29
CA ARG A 33 3.28 -3.41 15.64
C ARG A 33 2.18 -2.35 15.77
N LEU A 34 1.68 -1.83 14.65
CA LEU A 34 0.64 -0.80 14.64
C LEU A 34 -0.75 -1.40 14.85
N ALA A 35 -1.73 -0.57 15.20
CA ALA A 35 -3.10 -1.02 15.31
C ALA A 35 -3.62 -1.52 13.93
N PRO A 36 -4.57 -2.47 13.89
CA PRO A 36 -5.08 -3.01 12.62
C PRO A 36 -5.52 -1.92 11.64
N ALA A 37 -6.29 -0.93 12.10
CA ALA A 37 -6.77 0.17 11.26
C ALA A 37 -5.64 1.03 10.68
N GLU A 38 -4.53 1.19 11.39
CA GLU A 38 -3.36 1.93 10.91
C GLU A 38 -2.61 1.14 9.83
N ARG A 39 -2.49 -0.18 9.99
CA ARG A 39 -1.90 -1.07 8.96
C ARG A 39 -2.73 -1.05 7.68
N GLU A 40 -4.05 -1.19 7.79
CA GLU A 40 -4.96 -1.10 6.63
C GLU A 40 -4.87 0.25 5.91
N ALA A 41 -4.71 1.35 6.67
CA ALA A 41 -4.50 2.65 6.07
C ALA A 41 -3.22 2.71 5.22
N ILE A 42 -2.13 2.07 5.66
CA ILE A 42 -0.84 2.06 4.95
C ILE A 42 -0.84 1.07 3.77
N LEU A 43 -1.45 -0.10 3.95
CA LEU A 43 -1.44 -1.18 2.95
C LEU A 43 -2.32 -0.91 1.73
N GLY A 44 -3.32 -0.02 1.86
CA GLY A 44 -4.15 0.35 0.72
C GLY A 44 -5.14 1.46 0.97
N GLY A 45 -5.67 1.61 2.19
CA GLY A 45 -6.76 2.57 2.47
C GLY A 45 -6.41 4.02 2.13
N THR A 46 -5.18 4.45 2.39
CA THR A 46 -4.71 5.79 2.02
C THR A 46 -4.61 5.95 0.51
N ALA A 47 -4.09 4.95 -0.22
CA ALA A 47 -4.00 4.98 -1.68
C ALA A 47 -5.39 5.00 -2.32
N THR A 48 -6.31 4.16 -1.83
CA THR A 48 -7.71 4.13 -2.27
C THR A 48 -8.38 5.49 -2.16
N ARG A 49 -8.29 6.14 -1.00
CA ARG A 49 -8.86 7.48 -0.77
C ARG A 49 -8.17 8.55 -1.63
N PHE A 50 -6.84 8.49 -1.75
CA PHE A 50 -6.06 9.51 -2.46
C PHE A 50 -6.26 9.45 -3.98
N TYR A 51 -6.28 8.25 -4.55
CA TYR A 51 -6.46 8.03 -5.99
C TYR A 51 -7.92 7.79 -6.41
N GLY A 52 -8.86 7.73 -5.47
CA GLY A 52 -10.30 7.56 -5.75
C GLY A 52 -10.66 6.16 -6.27
N LEU A 53 -9.96 5.11 -5.83
CA LEU A 53 -10.07 3.76 -6.39
C LEU A 53 -11.41 3.06 -6.10
N ASP A 54 -12.13 3.46 -5.04
CA ASP A 54 -13.48 2.94 -4.73
C ASP A 54 -14.51 3.29 -5.82
N SER A 55 -14.25 4.34 -6.61
CA SER A 55 -15.18 4.81 -7.63
C SER A 55 -15.11 4.01 -8.95
N LEU A 56 -14.15 3.10 -9.09
CA LEU A 56 -13.95 2.28 -10.30
C LEU A 56 -14.91 1.07 -10.35
N SER A 57 -15.56 0.70 -9.25
CA SER A 57 -16.54 -0.41 -9.22
C SER A 57 -17.91 -0.02 -9.80
N THR A 58 -18.25 1.27 -9.90
CA THR A 58 -19.62 1.73 -10.25
C THR A 58 -19.72 2.29 -11.68
N ARG A 59 -18.63 2.35 -12.44
CA ARG A 59 -18.64 2.90 -13.80
C ARG A 59 -18.16 1.91 -14.86
N ARG A 60 -18.99 0.92 -15.18
CA ARG A 60 -19.00 0.31 -16.52
C ARG A 60 -20.43 -0.07 -16.93
N PRO A 61 -21.19 0.83 -17.57
CA PRO A 61 -22.35 0.46 -18.36
C PRO A 61 -21.95 0.40 -19.83
N TRP A 62 -21.11 -0.56 -20.24
CA TRP A 62 -20.98 -1.05 -21.62
C TRP A 62 -20.42 -2.47 -21.58
#